data_AF-A0A920NH48-F1
#
_entry.id   AF-A0A920NH48-F1
#
_cell.length_a   1.000
_cell.length_b   1.000
_cell.length_c   1.000
_cell.angle_alpha   90.00
_cell.angle_beta   90.00
_cell.angle_gamma   90.00
#
_symmetry.space_group_name_H-M   'P 1'
#
loop_
_entity.id
_entity.type
_entity.pdbx_description
1 polymer ?
#
loop_
_entity_poly.entity_id
_entity_poly.type
_entity_poly.pdbx_seq_one_letter_code
_entity_poly.pdbx_strand_id
1 'polypeptide(L)' 'MDGITGNVSDLAAAIAIGLGSVGPALAIGMLASKAMEALGRNPEAGQQIQTNMILALLSLKL' A
#
# COMPACT_ATOMS: atom_id res chain seq x y z
N MET A 1 -2.27 35.26 10.92
CA MET A 1 -1.18 34.75 11.81
C MET A 1 -0.95 33.29 11.42
N ASP A 2 -0.54 33.05 10.17
CA ASP A 2 -0.66 31.74 9.51
C ASP A 2 0.70 31.16 9.07
N GLY A 3 1.80 31.72 9.59
CA GLY A 3 3.17 31.33 9.20
C GLY A 3 3.84 30.26 10.08
N ILE A 4 3.29 29.97 11.26
CA ILE A 4 3.89 29.03 12.22
C ILE A 4 3.10 27.72 12.31
N THR A 5 1.76 27.77 12.18
CA THR A 5 0.90 26.58 12.25
C THR A 5 1.05 25.68 11.02
N GLY A 6 1.37 26.23 9.84
CA GLY A 6 1.62 25.46 8.61
C GLY A 6 2.81 24.50 8.76
N ASN A 7 3.99 25.01 9.12
CA ASN A 7 5.21 24.19 9.21
C ASN A 7 5.13 23.04 10.23
N VAL A 8 4.51 23.26 11.40
CA VAL A 8 4.38 22.22 12.43
C VAL A 8 3.25 21.24 12.10
N SER A 9 2.13 21.71 11.54
CA SER A 9 1.02 20.83 11.15
C SER A 9 1.37 19.96 9.96
N ASP A 10 2.12 20.49 8.99
CA ASP A 10 2.60 19.75 7.83
C ASP A 10 3.61 18.67 8.25
N LEU A 11 4.51 18.99 9.19
CA LEU A 11 5.45 18.02 9.75
C LEU A 11 4.71 16.93 10.56
N ALA A 12 3.72 17.32 11.36
CA ALA A 12 2.89 16.39 12.11
C ALA A 12 2.08 15.48 11.17
N ALA A 13 1.50 16.02 10.10
CA ALA A 13 0.79 15.27 9.07
C ALA A 13 1.73 14.30 8.32
N ALA A 14 2.93 14.75 7.95
CA ALA A 14 3.93 13.91 7.29
C ALA A 14 4.36 12.72 8.16
N ILE A 15 4.57 12.95 9.46
CA ILE A 15 4.90 11.90 10.42
C ILE A 15 3.71 10.96 10.64
N ALA A 16 2.48 11.48 10.76
CA ALA A 16 1.28 10.68 10.93
C ALA A 16 1.00 9.79 9.72
N ILE A 17 1.16 10.30 8.50
CA ILE A 17 1.01 9.54 7.26
C ILE A 17 2.17 8.54 7.12
N GLY A 18 3.41 8.97 7.37
CA GLY A 18 4.60 8.12 7.31
C GLY A 18 4.49 6.90 8.24
N LEU A 19 4.20 7.13 9.52
CA LEU A 19 4.00 6.05 10.50
C LEU A 19 2.71 5.26 10.25
N GLY A 20 1.62 5.93 9.83
CA GLY A 20 0.36 5.28 9.51
C GLY A 20 0.43 4.35 8.29
N SER A 21 1.35 4.61 7.36
CA SER A 21 1.54 3.80 6.15
C SER A 21 2.27 2.47 6.38
N VAL A 22 2.86 2.25 7.56
CA VAL A 22 3.64 1.04 7.85
C VAL A 22 2.78 -0.23 7.81
N GLY A 23 1.55 -0.17 8.34
CA GLY A 23 0.60 -1.28 8.31
C GLY A 23 0.22 -1.69 6.87
N PRO A 24 -0.26 -0.74 6.03
CA PRO A 24 -0.51 -0.97 4.62
C PRO A 24 0.71 -1.50 3.86
N ALA A 25 1.90 -0.95 4.10
CA ALA A 25 3.13 -1.38 3.43
C ALA A 25 3.45 -2.86 3.69
N LEU A 26 3.31 -3.32 4.93
CA LEU A 26 3.51 -4.73 5.29
C LEU A 26 2.42 -5.64 4.68
N ALA A 27 1.17 -5.21 4.70
CA ALA A 27 0.06 -5.97 4.11
C ALA A 27 0.23 -6.16 2.60
N ILE A 28 0.63 -5.11 1.88
CA ILE A 28 0.89 -5.16 0.44
C ILE A 28 2.09 -6.07 0.15
N GLY A 29 3.16 -5.98 0.93
CA GLY A 29 4.33 -6.85 0.79
C GLY A 29 3.96 -8.33 0.90
N MET A 30 3.18 -8.70 1.92
CA MET A 30 2.70 -10.08 2.08
C MET A 30 1.79 -10.54 0.94
N LEU A 31 0.90 -9.67 0.47
CA LEU A 31 0.02 -9.96 -0.66
C LEU A 31 0.82 -10.22 -1.94
N ALA A 32 1.81 -9.38 -2.22
CA ALA A 32 2.70 -9.54 -3.37
C ALA A 32 3.51 -10.85 -3.29
N SER A 33 4.07 -11.19 -2.13
CA SER A 33 4.79 -12.46 -1.94
C SER A 33 3.91 -13.66 -2.24
N LYS A 34 2.70 -13.72 -1.69
CA LYS A 34 1.76 -14.83 -1.94
C LYS A 34 1.28 -14.89 -3.39
N ALA A 35 1.10 -13.73 -4.03
CA ALA A 35 0.75 -13.67 -5.44
C ALA A 35 1.89 -14.22 -6.32
N MET A 36 3.15 -13.91 -5.99
CA MET A 36 4.31 -14.45 -6.72
C MET A 36 4.49 -15.95 -6.50
N GLU A 37 4.24 -16.46 -5.29
CA GLU A 37 4.20 -17.91 -5.02
C GLU A 37 3.11 -18.61 -5.85
N ALA A 38 1.91 -18.04 -5.90
CA ALA A 38 0.80 -18.57 -6.68
C ALA A 38 1.09 -18.53 -8.20
N LEU A 39 1.69 -17.45 -8.69
CA LEU A 39 2.11 -17.29 -10.08
C LEU A 39 3.21 -18.28 -10.46
N GLY A 40 4.21 -18.48 -9.59
CA GLY A 40 5.29 -19.44 -9.83
C GLY A 40 4.81 -20.89 -9.87
N ARG A 41 3.75 -21.22 -9.11
CA ARG A 41 3.12 -22.55 -9.12
C ARG A 41 2.16 -22.75 -10.30
N ASN A 42 1.45 -21.69 -10.71
CA ASN A 42 0.48 -21.72 -11.79
C ASN A 42 0.70 -20.51 -12.73
N PRO A 43 1.67 -20.58 -13.64
CA PRO A 43 2.01 -19.45 -14.52
C PRO A 43 0.87 -19.06 -15.47
N GLU A 44 0.01 -20.01 -15.86
CA GLU A 44 -1.18 -19.77 -16.69
C GLU A 44 -2.25 -18.93 -15.98
N ALA A 45 -2.28 -18.92 -14.65
CA ALA A 45 -3.23 -18.11 -13.88
C ALA A 45 -2.76 -16.65 -13.70
N GLY A 46 -1.64 -16.26 -14.32
CA GLY A 46 -1.01 -14.97 -14.04
C GLY A 46 -1.87 -13.74 -14.33
N GLN A 47 -2.70 -13.80 -15.36
CA GLN A 47 -3.62 -12.70 -15.66
C GLN A 47 -4.68 -12.51 -14.57
N GLN A 48 -5.25 -13.60 -14.06
CA GLN A 48 -6.22 -13.56 -12.97
C GLN A 48 -5.59 -13.11 -11.64
N ILE A 49 -4.37 -13.56 -11.34
CA ILE A 49 -3.62 -13.15 -10.15
C ILE A 49 -3.29 -11.65 -10.21
N GLN A 50 -2.85 -11.16 -11.38
CA GLN A 50 -2.55 -9.75 -11.58
C GLN A 50 -3.82 -8.88 -11.45
N THR A 51 -4.93 -9.28 -12.06
CA THR A 51 -6.22 -8.58 -11.90
C THR A 51 -6.65 -8.54 -10.43
N ASN A 52 -6.56 -9.67 -9.72
CA ASN A 52 -6.93 -9.72 -8.30
C ASN A 52 -6.00 -8.87 -7.40
N MET A 53 -4.70 -8.81 -7.70
CA MET A 53 -3.78 -7.90 -7.01
C MET A 53 -4.13 -6.44 -7.24
N ILE A 54 -4.40 -6.04 -8.48
CA ILE A 54 -4.76 -4.65 -8.81
C ILE A 54 -6.06 -4.27 -8.09
N LEU A 55 -7.06 -5.15 -8.08
CA LEU A 55 -8.31 -4.93 -7.34
C LEU A 55 -8.07 -4.83 -5.83
N ALA A 56 -7.20 -5.67 -5.26
CA ALA A 56 -6.84 -5.61 -3.85
C ALA A 56 -6.11 -4.31 -3.49
N LEU A 57 -5.19 -3.84 -4.33
CA LEU A 57 -4.51 -2.55 -4.14
C LEU A 57 -5.47 -1.37 -4.26
N LEU A 58 -6.40 -1.40 -5.23
CA LEU A 58 -7.43 -0.38 -5.41
C LEU A 58 -8.47 -0.37 -4.27
N SER A 59 -8.67 -1.50 -3.58
CA SER A 59 -9.56 -1.55 -2.42
C SER A 59 -9.01 -0.76 -1.22
N LEU A 60 -7.71 -0.46 -1.21
CA LEU A 60 -7.09 0.45 -0.26
C LEU A 60 -7.46 1.88 -0.65
N LYS A 61 -8.67 2.29 -0.25
CA LYS A 61 -9.16 3.67 -0.35
C LYS A 61 -8.26 4.57 0.52
N LEU A 62 -7.21 5.09 -0.09
CA LEU A 62 -6.35 6.17 0.44
C LEU A 62 -7.01 7.53 0.18
#